data_AF-A0A6N9UUW0-F1
#
_entry.id   AF-A0A6N9UUW0-F1
#
_cell.length_a   1.000
_cell.length_b   1.000
_cell.length_c   1.000
_cell.angle_alpha   90.00
_cell.angle_beta   90.00
_cell.angle_gamma   90.00
#
_symmetry.space_group_name_H-M   'P 1'
#
loop_
_entity.id
_entity.type
_entity.pdbx_description
1 polymer ?
#
loop_
_entity_poly.entity_id
_entity_poly.type
_entity_poly.pdbx_seq_one_letter_code
_entity_poly.pdbx_strand_id
1 'polypeptide(L)'
;MPLLPDGPMPTSSTARPTFPPTLWAARGRHVGSAAEDTVRQTLQRLKDDHVVDDFLEPPDEPAAGPGAAGAPGSRIFEARWKTPGAVTVRARLILEPASAGGQEWRLLAEAEAAWDLSWPSPATVFWPDDPDVTWDRDAATGLRLRGTNTLPDDDKAVRRLLKEAGRSPWNIHVVVHEAMTPDHRGRVPLVQWLPPGLRHRVVEHRAAPQQLRVVNWALEDFGVQVPRGGAVVLPGTPAPAEYAAGDFSVRTVFLDGSEPTALMAAVTSFDALDRPLPDDAVAALGSLREDWRLLTLQEELERERKLVAMYAEALEAMTQSRDLYREAAERAAEALAVYRESAGAAPARPAPAEPPASPLRGLTRTLERFRGAGRAPRTAGPDGRTETEPPRTDD
;
A
#
# COMPACT_ATOMS: atom_id res chain seq x y z
N MET A 1 31.92 -35.12 19.44
CA MET A 1 32.66 -34.28 18.48
C MET A 1 32.77 -35.04 17.18
N PRO A 2 32.41 -34.47 16.02
CA PRO A 2 31.38 -33.46 15.67
C PRO A 2 30.38 -34.09 14.65
N LEU A 3 29.30 -33.49 14.13
CA LEU A 3 29.10 -32.19 13.48
C LEU A 3 27.63 -31.77 13.59
N LEU A 4 27.44 -30.47 13.89
CA LEU A 4 26.21 -29.71 13.72
C LEU A 4 25.78 -29.64 12.25
N PRO A 5 24.49 -29.41 11.99
CA PRO A 5 24.10 -28.45 10.96
C PRO A 5 23.23 -27.36 11.58
N ASP A 6 23.88 -26.27 12.02
CA ASP A 6 23.22 -24.96 12.08
C ASP A 6 23.29 -24.38 10.65
N GLY A 7 22.28 -24.67 9.86
CA GLY A 7 21.96 -23.88 8.67
C GLY A 7 21.04 -22.74 9.09
N PRO A 8 21.29 -21.48 8.68
CA PRO A 8 20.36 -20.41 8.92
C PRO A 8 19.00 -20.81 8.32
N MET A 9 17.96 -20.83 9.16
CA MET A 9 16.59 -20.92 8.65
C MET A 9 16.44 -19.86 7.57
N PRO A 10 16.03 -20.21 6.34
CA PRO A 10 15.62 -19.20 5.38
C PRO A 10 14.50 -18.44 6.07
N THR A 11 14.73 -17.15 6.32
CA THR A 11 13.65 -16.24 6.63
C THR A 11 12.67 -16.40 5.48
N SER A 12 11.52 -17.01 5.76
CA SER A 12 10.45 -17.20 4.79
C SER A 12 10.32 -15.90 4.02
N SER A 13 10.62 -15.93 2.72
CA SER A 13 10.37 -14.81 1.83
C SER A 13 8.88 -14.55 1.93
N THR A 14 8.50 -13.55 2.72
CA THR A 14 7.12 -13.09 2.80
C THR A 14 6.77 -12.64 1.39
N ALA A 15 5.91 -13.42 0.73
CA ALA A 15 5.43 -13.12 -0.60
C ALA A 15 4.97 -11.66 -0.63
N ARG A 16 5.45 -10.89 -1.62
CA ARG A 16 5.11 -9.48 -1.73
C ARG A 16 3.58 -9.37 -1.86
N PRO A 17 2.92 -8.46 -1.11
CA PRO A 17 1.48 -8.27 -1.25
C PRO A 17 1.12 -7.98 -2.71
N THR A 18 0.04 -8.58 -3.21
CA THR A 18 -0.50 -8.34 -4.55
C THR A 18 -1.73 -7.44 -4.47
N PHE A 19 -2.17 -6.90 -5.61
CA PHE A 19 -3.45 -6.18 -5.69
C PHE A 19 -4.60 -7.13 -5.33
N PRO A 20 -5.38 -6.87 -4.27
CA PRO A 20 -6.57 -7.67 -3.99
C PRO A 20 -7.59 -7.53 -5.12
N PRO A 21 -8.39 -8.57 -5.41
CA PRO A 21 -9.39 -8.51 -6.49
C PRO A 21 -10.51 -7.48 -6.22
N THR A 22 -10.64 -7.00 -4.98
CA THR A 22 -11.60 -5.97 -4.57
C THR A 22 -11.07 -4.54 -4.74
N LEU A 23 -9.79 -4.37 -5.10
CA LEU A 23 -9.11 -3.09 -5.10
C LEU A 23 -8.99 -2.51 -6.52
N TRP A 24 -9.44 -1.27 -6.67
CA TRP A 24 -9.02 -0.38 -7.72
C TRP A 24 -7.98 0.60 -7.19
N ALA A 25 -6.87 0.78 -7.90
CA ALA A 25 -5.87 1.75 -7.51
C ALA A 25 -5.15 2.36 -8.71
N ALA A 26 -4.84 3.65 -8.60
CA ALA A 26 -4.14 4.43 -9.60
C ALA A 26 -3.28 5.52 -8.93
N ARG A 27 -2.26 5.98 -9.66
CA ARG A 27 -1.42 7.11 -9.26
C ARG A 27 -1.22 8.03 -10.44
N GLY A 28 -1.16 9.33 -10.17
CA GLY A 28 -0.92 10.30 -11.20
C GLY A 28 -0.52 11.66 -10.65
N ARG A 29 -0.71 12.68 -11.49
CA ARG A 29 -0.35 14.05 -11.19
C ARG A 29 -1.41 15.00 -11.74
N HIS A 30 -1.78 15.96 -10.92
CA HIS A 30 -2.59 17.11 -11.28
C HIS A 30 -1.68 18.28 -11.69
N VAL A 31 -1.94 18.87 -12.85
CA VAL A 31 -1.24 20.05 -13.37
C VAL A 31 -2.08 21.30 -13.09
N GLY A 32 -1.83 21.96 -11.98
CA GLY A 32 -2.54 23.21 -11.61
C GLY A 32 -2.46 23.49 -10.12
N SER A 33 -3.06 24.61 -9.70
CA SER A 33 -2.99 25.11 -8.32
C SER A 33 -4.24 24.88 -7.47
N ALA A 34 -5.34 24.35 -8.05
CA ALA A 34 -6.66 24.26 -7.39
C ALA A 34 -7.15 22.80 -7.25
N ALA A 35 -6.25 21.87 -6.94
CA ALA A 35 -6.59 20.45 -6.87
C ALA A 35 -7.64 20.18 -5.77
N GLU A 36 -7.39 20.66 -4.55
CA GLU A 36 -8.27 20.46 -3.39
C GLU A 36 -9.66 21.05 -3.61
N ASP A 37 -9.74 22.28 -4.13
CA ASP A 37 -11.02 22.94 -4.41
C ASP A 37 -11.85 22.18 -5.44
N THR A 38 -11.19 21.65 -6.48
CA THR A 38 -11.83 20.82 -7.50
C THR A 38 -12.44 19.56 -6.88
N VAL A 39 -11.70 18.92 -5.97
CA VAL A 39 -12.16 17.71 -5.27
C VAL A 39 -13.34 18.04 -4.35
N ARG A 40 -13.23 19.07 -3.51
CA ARG A 40 -14.30 19.50 -2.60
C ARG A 40 -15.59 19.82 -3.36
N GLN A 41 -15.50 20.60 -4.44
CA GLN A 41 -16.65 20.96 -5.25
C GLN A 41 -17.28 19.75 -5.94
N THR A 42 -16.45 18.82 -6.44
CA THR A 42 -16.93 17.60 -7.10
C THR A 42 -17.65 16.69 -6.11
N LEU A 43 -17.06 16.43 -4.94
CA LEU A 43 -17.65 15.59 -3.91
C LEU A 43 -18.95 16.20 -3.36
N GLN A 44 -18.97 17.51 -3.12
CA GLN A 44 -20.19 18.20 -2.69
C GLN A 44 -21.31 18.06 -3.73
N ARG A 45 -21.01 18.30 -5.01
CA ARG A 45 -22.00 18.11 -6.09
C ARG A 45 -22.53 16.68 -6.14
N LEU A 46 -21.64 15.68 -6.08
CA LEU A 46 -22.05 14.27 -6.13
C LEU A 46 -22.84 13.83 -4.89
N LYS A 47 -22.58 14.43 -3.73
CA LYS A 47 -23.37 14.26 -2.51
C LYS A 47 -24.77 14.85 -2.67
N ASP A 48 -24.86 16.06 -3.21
CA ASP A 48 -26.13 16.75 -3.48
C ASP A 48 -26.98 16.00 -4.53
N ASP A 49 -26.31 15.39 -5.51
CA ASP A 49 -26.93 14.54 -6.54
C ASP A 49 -27.23 13.10 -6.08
N HIS A 50 -26.92 12.76 -4.81
CA HIS A 50 -27.07 11.43 -4.23
C HIS A 50 -26.32 10.30 -4.96
N VAL A 51 -25.24 10.63 -5.67
CA VAL A 51 -24.33 9.65 -6.28
C VAL A 51 -23.35 9.10 -5.25
N VAL A 52 -22.91 9.95 -4.32
CA VAL A 52 -22.02 9.60 -3.20
C VAL A 52 -22.87 9.54 -1.92
N ASP A 53 -22.71 8.46 -1.16
CA ASP A 53 -23.40 8.27 0.12
C ASP A 53 -22.89 9.29 1.13
N ASP A 54 -21.56 9.42 1.26
CA ASP A 54 -20.91 10.44 2.08
C ASP A 54 -19.44 10.66 1.71
N PHE A 55 -18.88 11.79 2.14
CA PHE A 55 -17.45 12.08 1.99
C PHE A 55 -16.88 12.80 3.22
N LEU A 56 -15.58 12.68 3.43
CA LEU A 56 -14.87 13.31 4.55
C LEU A 56 -13.50 13.80 4.09
N GLU A 57 -13.08 14.94 4.62
CA GLU A 57 -11.69 15.40 4.60
C GLU A 57 -11.15 15.26 6.02
N PRO A 58 -10.38 14.20 6.34
CA PRO A 58 -9.77 14.06 7.64
C PRO A 58 -8.83 15.25 7.95
N PRO A 59 -8.64 15.60 9.24
CA PRO A 59 -7.72 16.65 9.63
C PRO A 59 -6.29 16.34 9.15
N ASP A 60 -5.55 17.40 8.87
CA ASP A 60 -4.19 17.31 8.34
C ASP A 60 -3.27 16.43 9.18
N GLU A 61 -2.58 15.53 8.50
CA GLU A 61 -1.42 14.89 9.09
C GLU A 61 -0.23 15.87 9.01
N PRO A 62 0.39 16.24 10.15
CA PRO A 62 1.56 17.10 10.14
C PRO A 62 2.71 16.39 9.40
N ALA A 63 3.45 17.13 8.57
CA ALA A 63 4.58 16.58 7.84
C ALA A 63 5.59 15.90 8.80
N ALA A 64 5.82 14.60 8.60
CA ALA A 64 6.71 13.82 9.45
C ALA A 64 8.18 14.08 9.10
N GLY A 65 8.92 14.75 9.99
CA GLY A 65 10.38 14.83 9.91
C GLY A 65 11.00 16.07 10.58
N PRO A 66 12.23 15.97 11.12
CA PRO A 66 12.97 17.12 11.63
C PRO A 66 13.35 18.04 10.45
N GLY A 67 12.68 19.19 10.34
CA GLY A 67 12.87 20.17 9.26
C GLY A 67 11.60 20.48 8.46
N ALA A 68 10.50 19.74 8.66
CA ALA A 68 9.21 19.97 8.02
C ALA A 68 8.17 20.65 8.94
N ALA A 69 8.60 21.13 10.12
CA ALA A 69 7.73 21.84 11.05
C ALA A 69 7.19 23.13 10.40
N GLY A 70 5.93 23.10 9.96
CA GLY A 70 5.24 24.20 9.30
C GLY A 70 5.01 24.04 7.79
N ALA A 71 5.47 22.95 7.17
CA ALA A 71 5.11 22.62 5.79
C ALA A 71 3.76 21.87 5.74
N PRO A 72 2.89 22.14 4.76
CA PRO A 72 1.64 21.38 4.61
C PRO A 72 1.97 19.91 4.32
N GLY A 73 1.34 19.00 5.06
CA GLY A 73 1.40 17.56 4.83
C GLY A 73 0.54 17.13 3.64
N SER A 74 0.47 15.81 3.40
CA SER A 74 -0.41 15.25 2.39
C SER A 74 -1.88 15.47 2.80
N ARG A 75 -2.74 15.80 1.83
CA ARG A 75 -4.18 16.01 2.02
C ARG A 75 -4.93 14.74 1.68
N ILE A 76 -5.92 14.38 2.49
CA ILE A 76 -6.68 13.15 2.34
C ILE A 76 -8.16 13.48 2.11
N PHE A 77 -8.78 12.83 1.13
CA PHE A 77 -10.22 12.85 0.91
C PHE A 77 -10.74 11.42 0.89
N GLU A 78 -11.80 11.15 1.64
CA GLU A 78 -12.48 9.87 1.71
C GLU A 78 -13.88 10.00 1.09
N ALA A 79 -14.30 8.99 0.36
CA ALA A 79 -15.65 8.95 -0.22
C ALA A 79 -16.22 7.54 -0.17
N ARG A 80 -17.51 7.44 0.14
CA ARG A 80 -18.29 6.20 0.13
C ARG A 80 -19.42 6.31 -0.88
N TRP A 81 -19.63 5.27 -1.68
CA TRP A 81 -20.80 5.18 -2.56
C TRP A 81 -21.18 3.72 -2.82
N LYS A 82 -22.29 3.53 -3.53
CA LYS A 82 -22.72 2.21 -4.02
C LYS A 82 -22.60 2.14 -5.53
N THR A 83 -22.06 1.03 -6.02
CA THR A 83 -22.03 0.74 -7.46
C THR A 83 -23.38 0.16 -7.92
N PRO A 84 -23.62 0.07 -9.24
CA PRO A 84 -24.73 -0.72 -9.77
C PRO A 84 -24.68 -2.15 -9.21
N GLY A 85 -25.77 -2.60 -8.58
CA GLY A 85 -25.80 -3.86 -7.82
C GLY A 85 -25.62 -3.69 -6.30
N ALA A 86 -25.58 -2.45 -5.80
CA ALA A 86 -25.56 -2.09 -4.38
C ALA A 86 -24.31 -2.56 -3.59
N VAL A 87 -23.19 -2.79 -4.29
CA VAL A 87 -21.90 -3.05 -3.63
C VAL A 87 -21.35 -1.74 -3.10
N THR A 88 -21.00 -1.68 -1.81
CA THR A 88 -20.34 -0.50 -1.25
C THR A 88 -18.91 -0.41 -1.73
N VAL A 89 -18.49 0.79 -2.10
CA VAL A 89 -17.09 1.15 -2.35
C VAL A 89 -16.66 2.21 -1.36
N ARG A 90 -15.50 1.98 -0.75
CA ARG A 90 -14.77 2.97 0.04
C ARG A 90 -13.57 3.43 -0.75
N ALA A 91 -13.36 4.73 -0.87
CA ALA A 91 -12.18 5.26 -1.54
C ALA A 91 -11.48 6.33 -0.74
N ARG A 92 -10.17 6.41 -0.95
CA ARG A 92 -9.31 7.44 -0.42
C ARG A 92 -8.42 8.00 -1.52
N LEU A 93 -8.52 9.31 -1.71
CA LEU A 93 -7.60 10.11 -2.49
C LEU A 93 -6.57 10.75 -1.54
N ILE A 94 -5.30 10.59 -1.86
CA ILE A 94 -4.18 11.22 -1.17
C ILE A 94 -3.54 12.19 -2.16
N LEU A 95 -3.48 13.46 -1.80
CA LEU A 95 -2.76 14.49 -2.55
C LEU A 95 -1.48 14.82 -1.82
N GLU A 96 -0.34 14.65 -2.49
CA GLU A 96 0.94 15.06 -1.94
C GLU A 96 1.04 16.59 -1.86
N PRO A 97 1.97 17.15 -1.07
CA PRO A 97 2.24 18.58 -1.11
C PRO A 97 2.53 19.06 -2.53
N ALA A 98 1.95 20.20 -2.90
CA ALA A 98 2.13 20.77 -4.25
C ALA A 98 3.61 21.08 -4.53
N SER A 99 4.05 20.79 -5.75
CA SER A 99 5.39 21.09 -6.24
C SER A 99 5.34 22.01 -7.45
N ALA A 100 6.48 22.56 -7.87
CA ALA A 100 6.57 23.42 -9.06
C ALA A 100 6.04 22.75 -10.36
N GLY A 101 6.02 21.42 -10.41
CA GLY A 101 5.49 20.64 -11.54
C GLY A 101 4.06 20.12 -11.34
N GLY A 102 3.30 20.66 -10.38
CA GLY A 102 1.97 20.18 -10.02
C GLY A 102 1.95 19.31 -8.77
N GLN A 103 0.85 18.59 -8.57
CA GLN A 103 0.56 17.86 -7.34
C GLN A 103 0.35 16.38 -7.64
N GLU A 104 1.14 15.49 -7.01
CA GLU A 104 0.93 14.07 -7.18
C GLU A 104 -0.28 13.59 -6.39
N TRP A 105 -0.96 12.58 -6.93
CA TRP A 105 -2.12 11.98 -6.30
C TRP A 105 -2.03 10.45 -6.32
N ARG A 106 -2.54 9.82 -5.27
CA ARG A 106 -2.76 8.37 -5.19
C ARG A 106 -4.23 8.14 -4.85
N LEU A 107 -4.91 7.31 -5.62
CA LEU A 107 -6.31 6.99 -5.41
C LEU A 107 -6.46 5.49 -5.24
N LEU A 108 -7.04 5.09 -4.11
CA LEU A 108 -7.39 3.70 -3.81
C LEU A 108 -8.89 3.64 -3.58
N ALA A 109 -9.56 2.67 -4.19
CA ALA A 109 -10.96 2.37 -3.97
C ALA A 109 -11.12 0.87 -3.76
N GLU A 110 -11.64 0.48 -2.60
CA GLU A 110 -11.87 -0.92 -2.25
C GLU A 110 -13.38 -1.19 -2.16
N ALA A 111 -13.82 -2.21 -2.88
CA ALA A 111 -15.19 -2.68 -2.86
C ALA A 111 -15.38 -3.83 -1.85
N GLU A 112 -16.62 -4.05 -1.40
CA GLU A 112 -16.98 -5.21 -0.58
C GLU A 112 -16.97 -6.54 -1.38
N ALA A 113 -16.95 -6.46 -2.72
CA ALA A 113 -16.90 -7.59 -3.64
C ALA A 113 -15.74 -7.42 -4.64
N ALA A 114 -15.48 -8.46 -5.45
CA ALA A 114 -14.51 -8.36 -6.55
C ALA A 114 -14.87 -7.19 -7.46
N TRP A 115 -13.85 -6.44 -7.88
CA TRP A 115 -14.02 -5.24 -8.67
C TRP A 115 -14.55 -5.57 -10.06
N ASP A 116 -15.65 -4.96 -10.46
CA ASP A 116 -16.21 -5.08 -11.81
C ASP A 116 -15.69 -3.92 -12.70
N LEU A 117 -15.04 -4.25 -13.80
CA LEU A 117 -14.48 -3.26 -14.73
C LEU A 117 -15.55 -2.47 -15.49
N SER A 118 -16.81 -2.92 -15.49
CA SER A 118 -17.95 -2.18 -16.03
C SER A 118 -18.35 -0.99 -15.15
N TRP A 119 -17.96 -0.98 -13.87
CA TRP A 119 -18.24 0.14 -12.98
C TRP A 119 -17.48 1.40 -13.40
N PRO A 120 -18.06 2.60 -13.20
CA PRO A 120 -17.37 3.85 -13.43
C PRO A 120 -16.02 3.92 -12.70
N SER A 121 -15.05 4.58 -13.31
CA SER A 121 -13.75 4.78 -12.68
C SER A 121 -13.90 5.61 -11.40
N PRO A 122 -13.30 5.18 -10.26
CA PRO A 122 -13.30 5.94 -9.01
C PRO A 122 -12.77 7.37 -9.14
N ALA A 123 -11.89 7.63 -10.11
CA ALA A 123 -11.42 8.97 -10.45
C ALA A 123 -12.56 9.98 -10.66
N THR A 124 -13.67 9.54 -11.28
CA THR A 124 -14.83 10.39 -11.58
C THR A 124 -15.63 10.82 -10.35
N VAL A 125 -15.35 10.21 -9.19
CA VAL A 125 -15.91 10.63 -7.89
C VAL A 125 -15.15 11.84 -7.33
N PHE A 126 -13.86 11.98 -7.65
CA PHE A 126 -13.01 13.02 -7.07
C PHE A 126 -12.76 14.20 -8.02
N TRP A 127 -12.89 14.02 -9.32
CA TRP A 127 -12.81 15.12 -10.29
C TRP A 127 -13.74 14.87 -11.49
N PRO A 128 -14.13 15.93 -12.24
CA PRO A 128 -15.01 15.79 -13.39
C PRO A 128 -14.42 14.88 -14.48
N ASP A 129 -15.28 14.15 -15.19
CA ASP A 129 -14.87 13.28 -16.31
C ASP A 129 -14.77 14.05 -17.65
N ASP A 130 -14.13 15.23 -17.63
CA ASP A 130 -13.92 16.05 -18.82
C ASP A 130 -12.62 15.64 -19.55
N PRO A 131 -12.55 15.68 -20.90
CA PRO A 131 -11.30 15.46 -21.63
C PRO A 131 -10.18 16.49 -21.37
N ASP A 132 -10.53 17.70 -20.91
CA ASP A 132 -9.59 18.79 -20.65
C ASP A 132 -9.17 18.89 -19.18
N VAL A 133 -9.51 17.88 -18.36
CA VAL A 133 -9.06 17.85 -16.96
C VAL A 133 -7.55 17.71 -16.84
N THR A 134 -6.98 18.46 -15.91
CA THR A 134 -5.54 18.49 -15.63
C THR A 134 -5.05 17.37 -14.72
N TRP A 135 -5.92 16.43 -14.36
CA TRP A 135 -5.67 15.32 -13.43
C TRP A 135 -5.08 14.08 -14.10
N ASP A 136 -5.12 14.02 -15.43
CA ASP A 136 -4.91 12.80 -16.20
C ASP A 136 -3.44 12.49 -16.52
N ARG A 137 -2.49 12.96 -15.71
CA ARG A 137 -1.05 12.71 -15.94
C ARG A 137 -0.55 11.52 -15.15
N ASP A 138 0.17 10.62 -15.82
CA ASP A 138 0.91 9.55 -15.18
C ASP A 138 2.07 10.12 -14.35
N ALA A 139 2.24 9.62 -13.13
CA ALA A 139 3.27 10.13 -12.22
C ALA A 139 4.70 9.76 -12.67
N ALA A 140 4.88 8.61 -13.34
CA ALA A 140 6.21 8.13 -13.74
C ALA A 140 6.71 8.82 -15.02
N THR A 141 5.83 9.02 -16.00
CA THR A 141 6.19 9.47 -17.35
C THR A 141 5.70 10.87 -17.69
N GLY A 142 4.75 11.43 -16.92
CA GLY A 142 4.08 12.71 -17.22
C GLY A 142 3.13 12.66 -18.42
N LEU A 143 2.94 11.49 -19.03
CA LEU A 143 2.04 11.28 -20.16
C LEU A 143 0.57 11.25 -19.73
N ARG A 144 -0.36 11.37 -20.69
CA ARG A 144 -1.80 11.33 -20.38
C ARG A 144 -2.30 9.90 -20.26
N LEU A 145 -3.04 9.60 -19.19
CA LEU A 145 -3.71 8.30 -18.97
C LEU A 145 -4.82 8.07 -20.03
N ARG A 146 -5.55 9.12 -20.40
CA ARG A 146 -6.71 9.03 -21.31
C ARG A 146 -6.40 9.48 -22.73
N GLY A 147 -5.15 9.86 -23.00
CA GLY A 147 -4.73 10.47 -24.25
C GLY A 147 -3.87 9.56 -25.11
N THR A 148 -3.78 9.92 -26.38
CA THR A 148 -2.81 9.37 -27.32
C THR A 148 -1.45 10.03 -27.09
N ASN A 149 -0.44 9.28 -26.64
CA ASN A 149 0.89 9.82 -26.39
C ASN A 149 1.87 9.33 -27.45
N THR A 150 2.24 10.18 -28.40
CA THR A 150 3.29 9.87 -29.37
C THR A 150 4.65 9.81 -28.71
N LEU A 151 5.45 8.81 -29.05
CA LEU A 151 6.82 8.71 -28.56
C LEU A 151 7.68 9.86 -29.10
N PRO A 152 8.64 10.37 -28.30
CA PRO A 152 9.58 11.40 -28.75
C PRO A 152 10.37 10.98 -29.99
N ASP A 153 10.76 11.94 -30.83
CA ASP A 153 11.59 11.64 -32.02
C ASP A 153 13.03 11.23 -31.67
N ASP A 154 13.54 11.65 -30.51
CA ASP A 154 14.88 11.32 -30.03
C ASP A 154 14.94 9.92 -29.41
N ASP A 155 15.79 9.05 -29.96
CA ASP A 155 15.95 7.67 -29.50
C ASP A 155 16.31 7.56 -28.02
N LYS A 156 17.10 8.49 -27.49
CA LYS A 156 17.49 8.49 -26.07
C LYS A 156 16.29 8.85 -25.19
N ALA A 157 15.47 9.80 -25.60
CA ALA A 157 14.22 10.15 -24.93
C ALA A 157 13.21 8.98 -24.96
N VAL A 158 13.05 8.28 -26.09
CA VAL A 158 12.22 7.06 -26.19
C VAL A 158 12.65 6.02 -25.16
N ARG A 159 13.95 5.72 -25.11
CA ARG A 159 14.49 4.73 -24.18
C ARG A 159 14.26 5.11 -22.73
N ARG A 160 14.49 6.38 -22.37
CA ARG A 160 14.26 6.88 -21.03
C ARG A 160 12.79 6.74 -20.63
N LEU A 161 11.90 7.19 -21.51
CA LEU A 161 10.46 7.16 -21.30
C LEU A 161 9.93 5.74 -21.10
N LEU A 162 10.28 4.80 -21.98
CA LEU A 162 9.84 3.40 -21.87
C LEU A 162 10.45 2.69 -20.66
N LYS A 163 11.66 3.09 -20.24
CA LYS A 163 12.28 2.60 -19.01
C LYS A 163 11.59 3.11 -17.76
N GLU A 164 11.15 4.37 -17.74
CA GLU A 164 10.33 4.95 -16.66
C GLU A 164 8.96 4.25 -16.62
N ALA A 165 8.31 4.06 -17.77
CA ALA A 165 7.04 3.35 -17.91
C ALA A 165 7.12 1.89 -17.42
N GLY A 166 8.07 1.10 -17.91
CA GLY A 166 8.20 -0.32 -17.54
C GLY A 166 8.68 -0.53 -16.10
N ARG A 167 9.21 0.51 -15.44
CA ARG A 167 9.52 0.49 -14.00
C ARG A 167 8.34 0.85 -13.12
N SER A 168 7.30 1.47 -13.66
CA SER A 168 6.13 1.89 -12.88
C SER A 168 5.19 0.71 -12.63
N PRO A 169 4.96 0.31 -11.37
CA PRO A 169 4.00 -0.74 -11.03
C PRO A 169 2.55 -0.25 -10.88
N TRP A 170 2.31 1.06 -10.93
CA TRP A 170 1.02 1.68 -10.62
C TRP A 170 0.02 1.61 -11.79
N ASN A 171 0.44 2.07 -12.97
CA ASN A 171 -0.41 2.18 -14.15
C ASN A 171 -0.03 1.11 -15.20
N ILE A 172 -0.99 0.73 -16.03
CA ILE A 172 -0.82 -0.24 -17.10
C ILE A 172 -0.31 0.51 -18.33
N HIS A 173 0.95 0.28 -18.71
CA HIS A 173 1.53 0.91 -19.90
C HIS A 173 1.37 0.00 -21.12
N VAL A 174 0.85 0.55 -22.22
CA VAL A 174 0.62 -0.17 -23.47
C VAL A 174 1.39 0.52 -24.59
N VAL A 175 2.25 -0.21 -25.28
CA VAL A 175 3.01 0.32 -26.43
C VAL A 175 2.40 -0.20 -27.71
N VAL A 176 1.93 0.70 -28.56
CA VAL A 176 1.32 0.42 -29.87
C VAL A 176 2.25 0.91 -30.96
N HIS A 177 2.57 0.05 -31.93
CA HIS A 177 3.35 0.44 -33.10
C HIS A 177 2.46 0.70 -34.30
N GLU A 178 2.55 1.90 -34.86
CA GLU A 178 1.84 2.30 -36.07
C GLU A 178 2.52 1.68 -37.30
N ALA A 179 1.89 0.68 -37.95
CA ALA A 179 2.47 0.08 -39.16
C ALA A 179 2.65 1.10 -40.30
N MET A 180 1.74 2.08 -40.35
CA MET A 180 1.65 3.22 -41.25
C MET A 180 1.07 4.39 -40.46
N THR A 181 1.28 5.62 -40.92
CA THR A 181 0.71 6.82 -40.26
C THR A 181 -0.82 6.74 -40.24
N PRO A 182 -1.47 6.79 -39.06
CA PRO A 182 -2.91 6.69 -38.94
C PRO A 182 -3.60 7.96 -39.44
N ASP A 183 -4.79 7.76 -40.00
CA ASP A 183 -5.72 8.84 -40.36
C ASP A 183 -6.41 9.42 -39.10
N HIS A 184 -7.39 10.29 -39.30
CA HIS A 184 -8.14 10.90 -38.19
C HIS A 184 -8.87 9.86 -37.33
N ARG A 185 -9.32 8.74 -37.90
CA ARG A 185 -10.01 7.66 -37.17
C ARG A 185 -9.03 6.82 -36.37
N GLY A 186 -7.83 6.62 -36.89
CA GLY A 186 -6.74 5.93 -36.18
C GLY A 186 -6.06 6.75 -35.08
N ARG A 187 -6.32 8.05 -35.00
CA ARG A 187 -5.78 8.96 -33.96
C ARG A 187 -6.66 9.05 -32.72
N VAL A 188 -7.74 8.28 -32.67
CA VAL A 188 -8.60 8.26 -31.48
C VAL A 188 -7.91 7.47 -30.36
N PRO A 189 -7.88 7.96 -29.11
CA PRO A 189 -7.25 7.27 -28.00
C PRO A 189 -7.94 5.94 -27.65
N LEU A 190 -7.18 4.98 -27.12
CA LEU A 190 -7.72 3.68 -26.69
C LEU A 190 -8.76 3.79 -25.58
N VAL A 191 -8.77 4.89 -24.82
CA VAL A 191 -9.66 5.09 -23.67
C VAL A 191 -11.15 4.89 -23.97
N GLN A 192 -11.58 5.17 -25.20
CA GLN A 192 -12.99 5.02 -25.59
C GLN A 192 -13.44 3.55 -25.62
N TRP A 193 -12.52 2.62 -25.87
CA TRP A 193 -12.77 1.18 -25.96
C TRP A 193 -12.49 0.46 -24.64
N LEU A 194 -11.79 1.12 -23.70
CA LEU A 194 -11.50 0.55 -22.40
C LEU A 194 -12.79 0.44 -21.55
N PRO A 195 -12.92 -0.65 -20.78
CA PRO A 195 -13.89 -0.72 -19.69
C PRO A 195 -13.78 0.54 -18.81
N PRO A 196 -14.91 1.10 -18.32
CA PRO A 196 -14.88 2.34 -17.52
C PRO A 196 -13.91 2.28 -16.34
N GLY A 197 -13.79 1.13 -15.68
CA GLY A 197 -12.84 0.90 -14.59
C GLY A 197 -11.36 1.06 -14.99
N LEU A 198 -10.98 0.94 -16.27
CA LEU A 198 -9.58 1.04 -16.71
C LEU A 198 -9.17 2.41 -17.26
N ARG A 199 -10.14 3.32 -17.47
CA ARG A 199 -9.90 4.59 -18.17
C ARG A 199 -8.84 5.50 -17.53
N HIS A 200 -8.68 5.45 -16.20
CA HIS A 200 -7.69 6.24 -15.46
C HIS A 200 -6.50 5.41 -14.95
N ARG A 201 -6.23 4.27 -15.59
CA ARG A 201 -5.13 3.35 -15.21
C ARG A 201 -4.23 2.96 -16.37
N VAL A 202 -4.69 3.14 -17.61
CA VAL A 202 -3.93 2.78 -18.80
C VAL A 202 -3.15 3.99 -19.31
N VAL A 203 -1.94 3.79 -19.84
CA VAL A 203 -1.16 4.80 -20.57
C VAL A 203 -0.83 4.24 -21.95
N GLU A 204 -1.35 4.88 -22.99
CA GLU A 204 -1.08 4.52 -24.38
C GLU A 204 0.17 5.23 -24.89
N HIS A 205 1.17 4.46 -25.34
CA HIS A 205 2.37 4.93 -26.02
C HIS A 205 2.31 4.59 -27.50
N ARG A 206 2.47 5.59 -28.38
CA ARG A 206 2.35 5.45 -29.83
C ARG A 206 3.68 5.61 -30.52
N ALA A 207 4.19 4.52 -31.03
CA ALA A 207 5.41 4.47 -31.81
C ALA A 207 5.11 4.70 -33.29
N ALA A 208 5.75 5.70 -33.88
CA ALA A 208 5.68 5.98 -35.31
C ALA A 208 6.29 4.82 -36.13
N PRO A 209 5.96 4.69 -37.44
CA PRO A 209 6.39 3.56 -38.27
C PRO A 209 7.90 3.33 -38.33
N GLN A 210 8.69 4.41 -38.24
CA GLN A 210 10.15 4.36 -38.25
C GLN A 210 10.77 3.98 -36.89
N GLN A 211 10.01 4.03 -35.80
CA GLN A 211 10.52 3.86 -34.43
C GLN A 211 10.53 2.39 -33.95
N LEU A 212 10.07 1.43 -34.74
CA LEU A 212 9.99 0.01 -34.35
C LEU A 212 11.29 -0.52 -33.72
N ARG A 213 12.42 -0.19 -34.34
CA ARG A 213 13.73 -0.70 -33.92
C ARG A 213 14.15 -0.12 -32.56
N VAL A 214 14.03 1.20 -32.37
CA VAL A 214 14.41 1.84 -31.11
C VAL A 214 13.47 1.43 -29.97
N VAL A 215 12.18 1.26 -30.24
CA VAL A 215 11.21 0.77 -29.25
C VAL A 215 11.56 -0.64 -28.80
N ASN A 216 11.77 -1.58 -29.73
CA ASN A 216 12.11 -2.95 -29.35
C ASN A 216 13.48 -3.05 -28.65
N TRP A 217 14.42 -2.14 -28.95
CA TRP A 217 15.66 -2.04 -28.18
C TRP A 217 15.42 -1.51 -26.76
N ALA A 218 14.53 -0.53 -26.57
CA ALA A 218 14.17 -0.03 -25.25
C ALA A 218 13.45 -1.08 -24.38
N LEU A 219 12.70 -1.98 -25.02
CA LEU A 219 11.89 -3.00 -24.35
C LEU A 219 12.65 -4.30 -24.03
N GLU A 220 13.88 -4.44 -24.52
CA GLU A 220 14.73 -5.60 -24.29
C GLU A 220 14.97 -5.86 -22.79
N ASP A 221 15.16 -4.79 -22.00
CA ASP A 221 15.32 -4.84 -20.53
C ASP A 221 14.12 -5.50 -19.83
N PHE A 222 12.94 -5.53 -20.46
CA PHE A 222 11.71 -6.11 -19.92
C PHE A 222 11.35 -7.46 -20.55
N GLY A 223 12.17 -7.98 -21.47
CA GLY A 223 11.94 -9.27 -22.13
C GLY A 223 10.72 -9.31 -23.05
N VAL A 224 10.27 -8.15 -23.57
CA VAL A 224 9.10 -8.04 -24.45
C VAL A 224 9.46 -7.39 -25.78
N GLN A 225 8.65 -7.65 -26.81
CA GLN A 225 8.78 -7.05 -28.13
C GLN A 225 7.42 -6.66 -28.69
N VAL A 226 7.38 -5.51 -29.36
CA VAL A 226 6.23 -5.01 -30.12
C VAL A 226 6.33 -5.50 -31.57
N PRO A 227 5.34 -6.26 -32.07
CA PRO A 227 5.25 -6.61 -33.47
C PRO A 227 5.02 -5.38 -34.35
N ARG A 228 5.46 -5.43 -35.62
CA ARG A 228 5.15 -4.37 -36.57
C ARG A 228 3.63 -4.26 -36.77
N GLY A 229 3.06 -3.10 -36.44
CA GLY A 229 1.61 -2.88 -36.51
C GLY A 229 0.84 -3.50 -35.35
N GLY A 230 1.56 -4.02 -34.35
CA GLY A 230 1.00 -4.65 -33.17
C GLY A 230 1.09 -3.78 -31.94
N ALA A 231 0.88 -4.40 -30.79
CA ALA A 231 1.00 -3.76 -29.49
C ALA A 231 1.53 -4.73 -28.44
N VAL A 232 2.02 -4.20 -27.32
CA VAL A 232 2.39 -4.99 -26.15
C VAL A 232 1.98 -4.26 -24.87
N VAL A 233 1.48 -5.01 -23.88
CA VAL A 233 1.31 -4.50 -22.51
C VAL A 233 2.63 -4.67 -21.77
N LEU A 234 3.12 -3.64 -21.08
CA LEU A 234 4.37 -3.74 -20.34
C LEU A 234 4.14 -4.48 -19.01
N PRO A 235 5.06 -5.37 -18.60
CA PRO A 235 4.89 -6.16 -17.37
C PRO A 235 4.98 -5.34 -16.09
N GLY A 236 5.59 -4.16 -16.13
CA GLY A 236 5.98 -3.42 -14.93
C GLY A 236 7.21 -4.03 -14.24
N THR A 237 7.67 -3.39 -13.17
CA THR A 237 8.78 -3.89 -12.35
C THR A 237 8.41 -3.81 -10.86
N PRO A 238 8.34 -4.94 -10.13
CA PRO A 238 8.52 -6.31 -10.62
C PRO A 238 7.37 -6.78 -11.52
N ALA A 239 7.70 -7.68 -12.45
CA ALA A 239 6.71 -8.34 -13.30
C ALA A 239 5.84 -9.32 -12.48
N PRO A 240 4.54 -9.48 -12.81
CA PRO A 240 3.70 -10.53 -12.23
C PRO A 240 4.27 -11.92 -12.51
N ALA A 241 4.11 -12.86 -11.58
CA ALA A 241 4.70 -14.21 -11.70
C ALA A 241 4.17 -14.99 -12.92
N GLU A 242 2.90 -14.78 -13.26
CA GLU A 242 2.21 -15.43 -14.38
C GLU A 242 2.37 -14.66 -15.71
N TYR A 243 3.17 -13.60 -15.73
CA TYR A 243 3.35 -12.80 -16.94
C TYR A 243 4.15 -13.57 -18.00
N ALA A 244 3.48 -13.93 -19.10
CA ALA A 244 4.11 -14.47 -20.31
C ALA A 244 4.05 -13.45 -21.44
N ALA A 245 5.21 -13.02 -21.96
CA ALA A 245 5.30 -11.95 -22.96
C ALA A 245 4.46 -12.20 -24.22
N GLY A 246 4.26 -13.47 -24.61
CA GLY A 246 3.44 -13.85 -25.76
C GLY A 246 1.95 -13.57 -25.58
N ASP A 247 1.42 -13.72 -24.36
CA ASP A 247 -0.01 -13.56 -24.07
C ASP A 247 -0.43 -12.09 -24.05
N PHE A 248 0.53 -11.21 -23.78
CA PHE A 248 0.35 -9.76 -23.71
C PHE A 248 0.93 -9.02 -24.92
N SER A 249 1.30 -9.75 -25.98
CA SER A 249 1.76 -9.20 -27.26
C SER A 249 0.73 -9.47 -28.37
N VAL A 250 0.19 -8.40 -28.94
CA VAL A 250 -0.82 -8.45 -30.00
C VAL A 250 -0.13 -8.23 -31.33
N ARG A 251 -0.25 -9.21 -32.24
CA ARG A 251 0.42 -9.19 -33.56
C ARG A 251 -0.02 -8.04 -34.47
N THR A 252 -1.31 -7.69 -34.41
CA THR A 252 -1.90 -6.69 -35.32
C THR A 252 -2.97 -5.90 -34.60
N VAL A 253 -2.86 -4.59 -34.66
CA VAL A 253 -3.82 -3.62 -34.15
C VAL A 253 -4.18 -2.68 -35.30
N PHE A 254 -5.45 -2.69 -35.69
CA PHE A 254 -5.95 -1.82 -36.74
C PHE A 254 -6.28 -0.45 -36.13
N LEU A 255 -5.61 0.58 -36.63
CA LEU A 255 -5.82 1.97 -36.24
C LEU A 255 -6.64 2.67 -37.32
N ASP A 256 -7.84 2.15 -37.59
CA ASP A 256 -8.78 2.64 -38.61
C ASP A 256 -10.11 3.12 -38.00
N GLY A 257 -10.17 3.17 -36.67
CA GLY A 257 -11.36 3.49 -35.88
C GLY A 257 -12.21 2.28 -35.50
N SER A 258 -11.85 1.06 -35.94
CA SER A 258 -12.45 -0.16 -35.41
C SER A 258 -12.01 -0.44 -33.97
N GLU A 259 -12.82 -1.20 -33.24
CA GLU A 259 -12.47 -1.61 -31.87
C GLU A 259 -11.29 -2.61 -31.90
N PRO A 260 -10.17 -2.32 -31.21
CA PRO A 260 -9.03 -3.23 -31.16
C PRO A 260 -9.26 -4.34 -30.11
N THR A 261 -10.22 -5.24 -30.36
CA THR A 261 -10.69 -6.24 -29.39
C THR A 261 -9.57 -7.11 -28.80
N ALA A 262 -8.59 -7.53 -29.61
CA ALA A 262 -7.46 -8.33 -29.12
C ALA A 262 -6.58 -7.55 -28.12
N LEU A 263 -6.42 -6.24 -28.32
CA LEU A 263 -5.69 -5.39 -27.40
C LEU A 263 -6.48 -5.15 -26.11
N MET A 264 -7.79 -4.92 -26.21
CA MET A 264 -8.65 -4.76 -25.04
C MET A 264 -8.68 -6.04 -24.18
N ALA A 265 -8.71 -7.21 -24.81
CA ALA A 265 -8.59 -8.49 -24.13
C ALA A 265 -7.24 -8.63 -23.41
N ALA A 266 -6.11 -8.30 -24.07
CA ALA A 266 -4.79 -8.37 -23.45
C ALA A 266 -4.65 -7.44 -22.23
N VAL A 267 -5.15 -6.20 -22.32
CA VAL A 267 -5.13 -5.24 -21.20
C VAL A 267 -6.02 -5.71 -20.05
N THR A 268 -7.21 -6.24 -20.35
CA THR A 268 -8.15 -6.75 -19.34
C THR A 268 -7.58 -7.97 -18.61
N SER A 269 -7.00 -8.92 -19.36
CA SER A 269 -6.33 -10.09 -18.79
C SER A 269 -5.11 -9.71 -17.95
N PHE A 270 -4.37 -8.67 -18.34
CA PHE A 270 -3.22 -8.18 -17.57
C PHE A 270 -3.64 -7.58 -16.22
N ASP A 271 -4.75 -6.83 -16.20
CA ASP A 271 -5.27 -6.27 -14.95
C ASP A 271 -5.74 -7.35 -13.96
N ALA A 272 -6.21 -8.49 -14.48
CA ALA A 272 -6.65 -9.63 -13.68
C ALA A 272 -5.51 -10.48 -13.09
N LEU A 273 -4.24 -10.22 -13.46
CA LEU A 273 -3.10 -10.92 -12.88
C LEU A 273 -2.87 -10.53 -11.41
N ASP A 274 -2.26 -11.43 -10.65
CA ASP A 274 -1.73 -11.16 -9.31
C ASP A 274 -0.48 -10.27 -9.39
N ARG A 275 -0.72 -8.97 -9.63
CA ARG A 275 0.35 -7.98 -9.77
C ARG A 275 0.91 -7.61 -8.40
N PRO A 276 2.23 -7.46 -8.24
CA PRO A 276 2.80 -7.03 -6.97
C PRO A 276 2.42 -5.57 -6.65
N LEU A 277 1.93 -5.34 -5.43
CA LEU A 277 1.50 -4.03 -4.96
C LEU A 277 2.73 -3.16 -4.63
N PRO A 278 2.76 -1.89 -5.08
CA PRO A 278 3.81 -0.94 -4.71
C PRO A 278 3.83 -0.69 -3.19
N ASP A 279 4.98 -0.47 -2.58
CA ASP A 279 5.09 -0.32 -1.11
C ASP A 279 4.28 0.88 -0.59
N ASP A 280 4.22 1.97 -1.37
CA ASP A 280 3.42 3.16 -1.07
C ASP A 280 1.91 2.90 -1.22
N ALA A 281 1.50 1.96 -2.06
CA ALA A 281 0.12 1.48 -2.15
C ALA A 281 -0.24 0.52 -1.01
N VAL A 282 0.69 -0.34 -0.57
CA VAL A 282 0.50 -1.23 0.59
C VAL A 282 0.21 -0.38 1.84
N ALA A 283 1.02 0.64 2.09
CA ALA A 283 0.82 1.54 3.22
C ALA A 283 -0.52 2.29 3.14
N ALA A 284 -0.86 2.82 1.95
CA ALA A 284 -2.11 3.53 1.74
C ALA A 284 -3.34 2.62 1.90
N LEU A 285 -3.27 1.37 1.44
CA LEU A 285 -4.34 0.37 1.62
C LEU A 285 -4.51 -0.02 3.09
N GLY A 286 -3.40 -0.20 3.82
CA GLY A 286 -3.43 -0.45 5.26
C GLY A 286 -4.17 0.67 5.99
N SER A 287 -3.77 1.91 5.77
CA SER A 287 -4.43 3.07 6.40
C SER A 287 -5.89 3.25 5.92
N LEU A 288 -6.22 2.94 4.65
CA LEU A 288 -7.62 2.93 4.18
C LEU A 288 -8.48 1.94 4.97
N ARG A 289 -7.93 0.80 5.36
CA ARG A 289 -8.67 -0.24 6.10
C ARG A 289 -8.73 0.03 7.60
N GLU A 290 -7.68 0.58 8.17
CA GLU A 290 -7.53 0.80 9.62
C GLU A 290 -8.17 2.12 10.09
N ASP A 291 -8.00 3.20 9.32
CA ASP A 291 -8.40 4.56 9.73
C ASP A 291 -9.73 5.02 9.11
N TRP A 292 -10.46 4.13 8.44
CA TRP A 292 -11.73 4.46 7.77
C TRP A 292 -12.78 4.99 8.74
N ARG A 293 -13.44 6.10 8.37
CA ARG A 293 -14.41 6.79 9.26
C ARG A 293 -15.83 6.86 8.71
N LEU A 294 -16.02 6.64 7.41
CA LEU A 294 -17.35 6.70 6.77
C LEU A 294 -18.10 5.37 6.92
N LEU A 295 -18.39 5.01 8.17
CA LEU A 295 -19.24 3.88 8.51
C LEU A 295 -20.71 4.31 8.51
N THR A 296 -21.59 3.39 8.15
CA THR A 296 -23.02 3.58 8.41
C THR A 296 -23.32 3.39 9.89
N LEU A 297 -24.40 3.98 10.40
CA LEU A 297 -24.83 3.79 11.79
C LEU A 297 -25.00 2.30 12.16
N GLN A 298 -25.42 1.46 11.20
CA GLN A 298 -25.55 0.02 11.41
C GLN A 298 -24.18 -0.65 11.60
N GLU A 299 -23.21 -0.32 10.76
CA GLU A 299 -21.83 -0.84 10.86
C GLU A 299 -21.14 -0.34 12.14
N GLU A 300 -21.37 0.92 12.53
CA GLU A 300 -20.90 1.47 13.81
C GLU A 300 -21.49 0.70 14.99
N LEU A 301 -22.81 0.46 14.98
CA LEU A 301 -23.49 -0.30 16.02
C LEU A 301 -22.97 -1.73 16.12
N GLU A 302 -22.73 -2.39 15.00
CA GLU A 302 -22.17 -3.75 14.96
C GLU A 302 -20.73 -3.79 15.49
N ARG A 303 -19.91 -2.80 15.13
CA ARG A 303 -18.55 -2.63 15.67
C ARG A 303 -18.58 -2.44 17.19
N GLU A 304 -19.41 -1.54 17.69
CA GLU A 304 -19.53 -1.27 19.13
C GLU A 304 -20.03 -2.50 19.89
N ARG A 305 -21.01 -3.23 19.34
CA ARG A 305 -21.46 -4.51 19.92
C ARG A 305 -20.33 -5.52 20.02
N LYS A 306 -19.50 -5.64 18.98
CA LYS A 306 -18.35 -6.54 18.98
C LYS A 306 -17.31 -6.13 20.01
N LEU A 307 -17.03 -4.83 20.16
CA LEU A 307 -16.12 -4.31 21.18
C LEU A 307 -16.64 -4.59 22.59
N VAL A 308 -17.92 -4.34 22.85
CA VAL A 308 -18.55 -4.65 24.14
C VAL A 308 -18.47 -6.14 24.45
N ALA A 309 -18.73 -7.01 23.47
CA ALA A 309 -18.61 -8.45 23.66
C ALA A 309 -17.17 -8.87 24.00
N MET A 310 -16.18 -8.33 23.29
CA MET A 310 -14.76 -8.59 23.57
C MET A 310 -14.36 -8.13 24.98
N TYR A 311 -14.80 -6.94 25.41
CA TYR A 311 -14.50 -6.47 26.76
C TYR A 311 -15.23 -7.26 27.85
N ALA A 312 -16.45 -7.73 27.58
CA ALA A 312 -17.17 -8.61 28.48
C ALA A 312 -16.44 -9.95 28.66
N GLU A 313 -15.99 -10.57 27.56
CA GLU A 313 -15.19 -11.80 27.58
C GLU A 313 -13.85 -11.59 28.33
N ALA A 314 -13.15 -10.49 28.06
CA ALA A 314 -11.91 -10.16 28.77
C ALA A 314 -12.14 -9.97 30.27
N LEU A 315 -13.24 -9.31 30.66
CA LEU A 315 -13.59 -9.13 32.07
C LEU A 315 -13.94 -10.46 32.73
N GLU A 316 -14.68 -11.33 32.05
CA GLU A 316 -14.98 -12.68 32.54
C GLU A 316 -13.70 -13.48 32.77
N ALA A 317 -12.78 -13.51 31.80
CA ALA A 317 -11.48 -14.16 31.93
C ALA A 317 -10.67 -13.61 33.12
N MET A 318 -10.69 -12.29 33.34
CA MET A 318 -10.04 -11.68 34.51
C MET A 318 -10.70 -12.14 35.82
N THR A 319 -12.04 -12.24 35.88
CA THR A 319 -12.74 -12.72 37.07
C THR A 319 -12.45 -14.18 37.37
N GLN A 320 -12.43 -15.04 36.35
CA GLN A 320 -12.06 -16.45 36.49
C GLN A 320 -10.61 -16.59 36.98
N SER A 321 -9.68 -15.82 36.41
CA SER A 321 -8.28 -15.82 36.86
C SER A 321 -8.15 -15.44 38.35
N ARG A 322 -8.89 -14.42 38.79
CA ARG A 322 -8.92 -13.98 40.19
C ARG A 322 -9.46 -15.06 41.12
N ASP A 323 -10.52 -15.75 40.71
CA ASP A 323 -11.15 -16.79 41.53
C ASP A 323 -10.22 -18.01 41.64
N LEU A 324 -9.53 -18.39 40.56
CA LEU A 324 -8.46 -19.41 40.61
C LEU A 324 -7.32 -19.03 41.56
N TYR A 325 -6.90 -17.76 41.58
CA TYR A 325 -5.89 -17.29 42.54
C TYR A 325 -6.38 -17.35 43.98
N ARG A 326 -7.67 -17.06 44.23
CA ARG A 326 -8.27 -17.17 45.57
C ARG A 326 -8.27 -18.61 46.05
N GLU A 327 -8.77 -19.53 45.22
CA GLU A 327 -8.77 -20.95 45.54
C GLU A 327 -7.36 -21.49 45.78
N ALA A 328 -6.37 -21.06 44.99
CA ALA A 328 -4.98 -21.46 45.19
C ALA A 328 -4.43 -20.94 46.53
N ALA A 329 -4.76 -19.72 46.92
CA ALA A 329 -4.37 -19.13 48.20
C ALA A 329 -5.04 -19.83 49.39
N GLU A 330 -6.33 -20.16 49.28
CA GLU A 330 -7.08 -20.91 50.29
C GLU A 330 -6.49 -22.31 50.48
N ARG A 331 -6.24 -23.06 49.40
CA ARG A 331 -5.58 -24.38 49.47
C ARG A 331 -4.18 -24.31 50.09
N ALA A 332 -3.41 -23.26 49.79
CA ALA A 332 -2.10 -23.06 50.38
C ALA A 332 -2.18 -22.76 51.90
N ALA A 333 -3.17 -21.97 52.32
CA ALA A 333 -3.42 -21.69 53.73
C ALA A 333 -3.87 -22.95 54.50
N GLU A 334 -4.74 -23.77 53.91
CA GLU A 334 -5.17 -25.07 54.46
C GLU A 334 -3.97 -26.01 54.63
N ALA A 335 -3.12 -26.15 53.60
CA ALA A 335 -1.92 -26.96 53.68
C ALA A 335 -1.00 -26.50 54.82
N LEU A 336 -0.78 -25.19 54.97
CA LEU A 336 0.00 -24.61 56.08
C LEU A 336 -0.62 -24.87 57.46
N ALA A 337 -1.95 -24.83 57.57
CA ALA A 337 -2.65 -25.13 58.82
C ALA A 337 -2.45 -26.61 59.22
N VAL A 338 -2.60 -27.55 58.29
CA VAL A 338 -2.34 -28.98 58.51
C VAL A 338 -0.89 -29.22 58.94
N TYR A 339 0.08 -28.56 58.29
CA TYR A 339 1.49 -28.63 58.71
C TYR A 339 1.73 -28.11 60.15
N ARG A 340 1.02 -27.05 60.57
CA ARG A 340 1.15 -26.50 61.93
C ARG A 340 0.48 -27.38 62.98
N GLU A 341 -0.69 -27.94 62.67
CA GLU A 341 -1.41 -28.85 63.58
C GLU A 341 -0.66 -30.17 63.77
N SER A 342 -0.08 -30.72 62.70
CA SER A 342 0.80 -31.90 62.80
C SER A 342 2.13 -31.61 63.52
N ALA A 343 2.65 -30.37 63.44
CA ALA A 343 3.80 -29.93 64.23
C ALA A 343 3.48 -29.70 65.72
N GLY A 344 2.22 -29.40 66.06
CA GLY A 344 1.74 -29.23 67.44
C GLY A 344 1.55 -30.53 68.24
N ALA A 345 1.58 -31.69 67.57
CA ALA A 345 1.40 -33.01 68.18
C ALA A 345 2.73 -33.76 68.48
N ALA A 346 3.87 -33.10 68.34
CA ALA A 346 5.19 -33.68 68.66
C ALA A 346 5.69 -33.19 70.02
N PRO A 347 6.18 -34.07 70.93
CA PRO A 347 6.83 -33.62 72.16
C PRO A 347 8.18 -32.98 71.81
N ALA A 348 8.59 -31.98 72.61
CA ALA A 348 9.87 -31.30 72.44
C ALA A 348 11.04 -32.30 72.48
N ARG A 349 11.85 -32.31 71.42
CA ARG A 349 13.19 -32.91 71.38
C ARG A 349 14.18 -31.90 70.80
N PRO A 350 15.47 -32.01 71.15
CA PRO A 350 16.38 -30.88 71.25
C PRO A 350 16.85 -30.40 69.88
N ALA A 351 17.30 -29.14 69.86
CA ALA A 351 17.88 -28.48 68.70
C ALA A 351 18.98 -29.32 68.04
N PRO A 352 18.90 -29.56 66.72
CA PRO A 352 20.04 -29.86 65.88
C PRO A 352 20.52 -28.60 65.15
N ALA A 353 21.81 -28.64 64.83
CA ALA A 353 22.63 -27.56 64.28
C ALA A 353 22.17 -26.98 62.93
N GLU A 354 22.80 -25.85 62.59
CA GLU A 354 22.63 -25.01 61.40
C GLU A 354 22.13 -25.73 60.13
N PRO A 355 21.11 -25.17 59.45
CA PRO A 355 20.69 -25.70 58.17
C PRO A 355 21.71 -25.31 57.06
N PRO A 356 22.13 -26.25 56.20
CA PRO A 356 22.86 -25.91 54.99
C PRO A 356 21.99 -25.08 54.04
N ALA A 357 22.62 -24.14 53.33
CA ALA A 357 22.00 -23.15 52.46
C ALA A 357 21.01 -23.75 51.44
N SER A 358 19.84 -23.09 51.32
CA SER A 358 18.69 -23.50 50.50
C SER A 358 19.00 -23.65 48.99
N PRO A 359 18.48 -24.71 48.32
CA PRO A 359 18.58 -24.89 46.86
C PRO A 359 17.60 -24.01 46.04
N LEU A 360 16.86 -23.09 46.68
CA LEU A 360 15.92 -22.19 46.00
C LEU A 360 16.53 -20.84 45.57
N ARG A 361 17.81 -20.57 45.87
CA ARG A 361 18.53 -19.41 45.32
C ARG A 361 18.98 -19.58 43.85
N GLY A 362 18.83 -20.77 43.27
CA GLY A 362 19.17 -21.05 41.88
C GLY A 362 18.11 -20.63 40.86
N LEU A 363 16.82 -20.66 41.25
CA LEU A 363 15.70 -20.32 40.36
C LEU A 363 15.44 -18.81 40.26
N THR A 364 15.86 -18.02 41.26
CA THR A 364 15.76 -16.55 41.20
C THR A 364 16.87 -15.91 40.38
N ARG A 365 18.04 -16.56 40.21
CA ARG A 365 19.13 -16.06 39.35
C ARG A 365 18.93 -16.32 37.87
N THR A 366 18.16 -17.33 37.49
CA THR A 366 17.86 -17.61 36.07
C THR A 366 16.72 -16.75 35.52
N LEU A 367 15.83 -16.23 36.37
CA LEU A 367 14.79 -15.26 35.99
C LEU A 367 15.29 -13.81 35.93
N GLU A 368 16.33 -13.43 36.68
CA GLU A 368 16.97 -12.11 36.52
C GLU A 368 17.73 -11.98 35.19
N ARG A 369 18.26 -13.08 34.62
CA ARG A 369 18.97 -13.06 33.33
C ARG A 369 18.05 -12.90 32.11
N PHE A 370 16.75 -13.16 32.25
CA PHE A 370 15.75 -12.95 31.17
C PHE A 370 15.02 -11.59 31.27
N ARG A 371 15.22 -10.81 32.34
CA ARG A 371 14.67 -9.45 32.48
C ARG A 371 15.67 -8.33 32.13
N GLY A 372 16.89 -8.69 31.69
CA GLY A 372 17.99 -7.76 31.41
C GLY A 372 18.27 -7.42 29.94
N ALA A 373 17.55 -7.99 28.96
CA ALA A 373 17.73 -7.68 27.54
C ALA A 373 16.65 -6.68 27.07
N GLY A 374 16.79 -5.41 27.46
CA GLY A 374 15.83 -4.39 27.05
C GLY A 374 15.94 -3.06 27.80
N ARG A 375 17.15 -2.50 27.96
CA ARG A 375 17.28 -1.06 28.20
C ARG A 375 18.49 -0.47 27.49
N ALA A 376 18.18 0.56 26.71
CA ALA A 376 19.06 1.31 25.83
C ALA A 376 20.34 1.85 26.49
N PRO A 377 21.45 1.98 25.73
CA PRO A 377 22.65 2.64 26.22
C PRO A 377 22.43 4.16 26.25
N ARG A 378 22.47 4.74 27.46
CA ARG A 378 22.79 6.15 27.67
C ARG A 378 24.29 6.24 27.95
N THR A 379 24.99 6.86 27.01
CA THR A 379 26.38 7.29 27.13
C THR A 379 26.52 8.32 28.24
N ALA A 380 27.41 8.05 29.19
CA ALA A 380 28.02 9.05 30.05
C ALA A 380 29.47 9.23 29.57
N GLY A 381 29.85 10.46 29.24
CA GLY A 381 31.21 10.81 28.83
C GLY A 381 32.17 10.85 30.02
N PRO A 382 33.48 10.82 29.74
CA PRO A 382 34.49 11.37 30.62
C PRO A 382 35.12 12.65 30.04
N ASP A 383 35.33 13.61 30.93
CA ASP A 383 36.18 14.79 30.76
C ASP A 383 37.56 14.45 30.19
N GLY A 384 38.01 15.29 29.26
CA GLY A 384 39.41 15.39 28.83
C GLY A 384 39.69 16.82 28.36
N ARG A 385 40.28 17.63 29.25
CA ARG A 385 40.90 18.93 28.90
C ARG A 385 42.34 18.71 28.47
N THR A 386 42.70 19.20 27.28
CA THR A 386 43.86 20.09 26.99
C THR A 386 43.80 20.48 25.50
N GLU A 387 43.49 21.75 25.20
CA GLU A 387 44.45 22.78 24.76
C GLU A 387 45.19 22.47 23.46
N THR A 388 44.78 23.07 22.33
CA THR A 388 45.64 23.91 21.44
C THR A 388 44.84 24.60 20.33
N GLU A 389 44.77 25.93 20.37
CA GLU A 389 44.74 26.84 19.20
C GLU A 389 46.20 27.34 19.00
N PRO A 390 46.65 28.00 17.89
CA PRO A 390 45.91 28.81 16.90
C PRO A 390 46.51 28.69 15.45
N PRO A 391 46.46 29.70 14.55
CA PRO A 391 45.35 30.50 14.02
C PRO A 391 45.23 30.45 12.47
N ARG A 392 44.15 31.12 12.01
CA ARG A 392 43.84 31.71 10.69
C ARG A 392 45.00 31.97 9.71
N THR A 393 44.67 31.77 8.43
CA THR A 393 45.08 32.66 7.32
C THR A 393 43.90 32.87 6.38
N ASP A 394 43.59 34.15 6.16
CA ASP A 394 42.82 34.65 5.02
C ASP A 394 43.60 34.41 3.72
N ASP A 395 42.87 34.06 2.67
CA ASP A 395 42.95 34.68 1.33
C ASP A 395 41.68 34.34 0.53
#